data_AF-A0A1J3EJ55-F1
#
_entry.id   AF-A0A1J3EJ55-F1
#
_cell.length_a   1.000
_cell.length_b   1.000
_cell.length_c   1.000
_cell.angle_alpha   90.00
_cell.angle_beta   90.00
_cell.angle_gamma   90.00
#
_symmetry.space_group_name_H-M   'P 1'
#
loop_
_entity.id
_entity.type
_entity.pdbx_description
1 polymer ?
#
loop_
_entity_poly.entity_id
_entity_poly.type
_entity_poly.pdbx_seq_one_letter_code
_entity_poly.pdbx_strand_id
1 'polypeptide(L)'
;MTMLSMSLLHQQVHSKFFKAYQLGTDKAKYWENYFEDSLDLIARLPQVCATIYRHKYHNSQLIQADHNLDWAGNFGHMLGFPDFQMKECLRAYISIHADHEGGNISAHSCHLVGSALADPYLSFSAAMNGLAGPLHGL
;
A
#
# COMPACT_ATOMS: atom_id res chain seq x y z
N MET A 1 -6.64 -9.25 4.14
CA MET A 1 -6.15 -8.19 5.06
C MET A 1 -4.94 -8.62 5.88
N THR A 2 -4.99 -9.69 6.69
CA THR A 2 -3.84 -10.10 7.54
C THR A 2 -2.53 -10.29 6.77
N MET A 3 -2.54 -11.04 5.66
CA MET A 3 -1.34 -11.21 4.81
C MET A 3 -0.78 -9.88 4.32
N LEU A 4 -1.65 -8.94 3.90
CA LEU A 4 -1.23 -7.62 3.43
C LEU A 4 -0.56 -6.84 4.56
N SER A 5 -1.15 -6.80 5.75
CA SER A 5 -0.58 -6.12 6.91
C SER A 5 0.80 -6.69 7.29
N MET A 6 0.95 -8.03 7.32
CA MET A 6 2.24 -8.67 7.58
C MET A 6 3.27 -8.38 6.48
N SER A 7 2.87 -8.38 5.20
CA SER A 7 3.76 -8.03 4.10
C SER A 7 4.25 -6.58 4.19
N LEU A 8 3.39 -5.65 4.62
CA LEU A 8 3.76 -4.25 4.85
C LEU A 8 4.79 -4.12 5.97
N LEU A 9 4.57 -4.81 7.10
CA LEU A 9 5.55 -4.86 8.19
C LEU A 9 6.89 -5.44 7.73
N HIS A 10 6.87 -6.46 6.87
CA HIS A 10 8.11 -7.02 6.31
C HIS A 10 8.83 -6.01 5.41
N GLN A 11 8.11 -5.21 4.63
CA GLN A 11 8.70 -4.19 3.75
C GLN A 11 9.33 -3.00 4.52
N GLN A 12 8.97 -2.80 5.79
CA GLN A 12 9.50 -1.75 6.64
C GLN A 12 11.04 -1.75 6.74
N VAL A 13 11.69 -2.90 6.57
CA VAL A 13 13.16 -3.03 6.52
C VAL A 13 13.82 -2.15 5.45
N HIS A 14 13.04 -1.75 4.44
CA HIS A 14 13.47 -0.87 3.36
C HIS A 14 13.27 0.63 3.66
N SER A 15 12.64 1.00 4.78
CA SER A 15 12.34 2.40 5.11
C SER A 15 13.59 3.27 5.11
N LYS A 16 13.57 4.30 4.26
CA LYS A 16 14.55 5.37 4.18
C LYS A 16 14.35 6.34 5.34
N PHE A 17 13.11 6.65 5.71
CA PHE A 17 12.81 7.57 6.81
C PHE A 17 13.32 7.03 8.14
N PHE A 18 13.04 5.76 8.46
CA PHE A 18 13.51 5.14 9.70
C PHE A 18 15.03 5.22 9.83
N LYS A 19 15.77 4.91 8.75
CA LYS A 19 17.24 5.00 8.71
C LYS A 19 17.73 6.44 8.85
N ALA A 20 17.13 7.39 8.12
CA ALA A 20 17.51 8.79 8.19
C ALA A 20 17.24 9.40 9.58
N TYR A 21 16.14 9.02 10.22
CA TYR A 21 15.81 9.45 11.59
C TYR A 21 16.84 8.94 12.60
N GLN A 22 17.24 7.67 12.51
CA GLN A 22 18.30 7.10 13.36
C GLN A 22 19.65 7.81 13.19
N LEU A 23 19.94 8.33 12.00
CA LEU A 23 21.15 9.11 11.70
C LEU A 23 21.04 10.59 12.11
N GLY A 24 19.93 11.02 12.72
CA GLY A 24 19.76 12.38 13.22
C GLY A 24 19.42 13.40 12.14
N THR A 25 18.63 13.01 11.13
CA THR A 25 18.16 13.96 10.10
C THR A 25 17.43 15.16 10.71
N ASP A 26 17.55 16.32 10.07
CA ASP A 26 16.88 17.55 10.49
C ASP A 26 15.36 17.39 10.37
N LYS A 27 14.62 17.87 11.38
CA LYS A 27 13.16 17.90 11.39
C LYS A 27 12.56 18.55 10.14
N ALA A 28 13.19 19.61 9.62
CA ALA A 28 12.75 20.29 8.40
C ALA A 28 12.82 19.39 7.15
N LYS A 29 13.57 18.28 7.21
CA LYS A 29 13.78 17.33 6.11
C LYS A 29 13.07 15.99 6.30
N TYR A 30 12.27 15.82 7.35
CA TYR A 30 11.54 14.57 7.57
C TYR A 30 10.69 14.16 6.36
N TRP A 31 10.04 15.15 5.74
CA TRP A 31 9.16 14.93 4.59
C TRP A 31 9.89 14.32 3.39
N GLU A 32 11.19 14.55 3.19
CA GLU A 32 11.93 14.04 2.02
C GLU A 32 11.92 12.51 2.01
N ASN A 33 12.34 11.90 3.12
CA ASN A 33 12.38 10.44 3.23
C ASN A 33 10.98 9.84 3.43
N TYR A 34 10.06 10.59 4.02
CA TYR A 34 8.66 10.18 4.14
C TYR A 34 7.98 10.10 2.77
N PHE A 35 8.24 11.06 1.90
CA PHE A 35 7.77 11.10 0.51
C PHE A 35 8.32 9.91 -0.28
N GLU A 36 9.62 9.68 -0.17
CA GLU A 36 10.29 8.55 -0.82
C GLU A 36 9.72 7.19 -0.37
N ASP A 37 9.55 6.98 0.94
CA ASP A 37 8.97 5.75 1.48
C ASP A 37 7.49 5.59 1.05
N SER A 38 6.73 6.68 0.96
CA SER A 38 5.33 6.65 0.53
C SER A 38 5.20 6.28 -0.95
N LEU A 39 6.07 6.81 -1.81
CA LEU A 39 6.11 6.44 -3.23
C LEU A 39 6.57 4.99 -3.43
N ASP A 40 7.61 4.56 -2.71
CA ASP A 40 8.08 3.16 -2.75
C ASP A 40 6.96 2.20 -2.32
N LEU A 41 6.23 2.54 -1.25
CA LEU A 41 5.08 1.79 -0.77
C LEU A 41 3.99 1.69 -1.85
N ILE A 42 3.56 2.82 -2.42
CA ILE A 42 2.53 2.88 -3.46
C ILE A 42 2.96 2.06 -4.69
N ALA A 43 4.23 2.14 -5.10
CA ALA A 43 4.75 1.39 -6.23
C ALA A 43 4.72 -0.13 -6.01
N ARG A 44 5.00 -0.60 -4.78
CA ARG A 44 5.05 -2.04 -4.43
C ARG A 44 3.69 -2.65 -4.13
N LEU A 45 2.71 -1.85 -3.71
CA LEU A 45 1.39 -2.32 -3.29
C LEU A 45 0.69 -3.23 -4.30
N PRO A 46 0.64 -2.93 -5.62
CA PRO A 46 0.03 -3.79 -6.61
C PRO A 46 0.63 -5.19 -6.64
N GLN A 47 1.95 -5.30 -6.58
CA GLN A 47 2.65 -6.56 -6.65
C GLN A 47 2.41 -7.40 -5.39
N VAL A 48 2.41 -6.79 -4.20
CA VAL A 48 2.07 -7.45 -2.94
C VAL A 48 0.63 -7.96 -2.97
N CYS A 49 -0.32 -7.09 -3.32
CA CYS A 49 -1.74 -7.43 -3.37
C CYS A 49 -2.03 -8.53 -4.42
N ALA A 50 -1.43 -8.42 -5.61
CA ALA A 50 -1.58 -9.44 -6.65
C ALA A 50 -0.94 -10.77 -6.22
N THR A 51 0.24 -10.75 -5.60
CA THR A 51 0.88 -11.97 -5.06
C THR A 51 -0.02 -12.67 -4.05
N ILE A 52 -0.62 -11.91 -3.11
CA ILE A 52 -1.57 -12.45 -2.13
C ILE A 52 -2.80 -13.05 -2.82
N TYR A 53 -3.38 -12.33 -3.79
CA TYR A 53 -4.55 -12.79 -4.54
C TYR A 53 -4.24 -14.10 -5.31
N ARG A 54 -3.13 -14.15 -6.03
CA ARG A 54 -2.70 -15.33 -6.80
C ARG A 54 -2.34 -16.49 -5.88
N HIS A 55 -1.73 -16.24 -4.73
CA HIS A 55 -1.46 -17.25 -3.71
C HIS A 55 -2.75 -17.89 -3.19
N LYS A 56 -3.75 -17.07 -2.84
CA LYS A 56 -5.01 -17.56 -2.24
C LYS A 56 -5.94 -18.23 -3.23
N TYR A 57 -5.99 -17.76 -4.48
CA TYR A 57 -7.06 -18.12 -5.41
C TYR A 57 -6.56 -18.76 -6.71
N HIS A 58 -5.26 -18.76 -6.98
CA HIS A 58 -4.67 -19.21 -8.24
C HIS A 58 -3.43 -20.08 -8.05
N ASN A 59 -3.40 -20.87 -6.96
CA ASN A 59 -2.33 -21.84 -6.66
C ASN A 59 -0.91 -21.23 -6.70
N SER A 60 -0.77 -19.96 -6.33
CA SER A 60 0.51 -19.22 -6.39
C SER A 60 1.13 -19.10 -7.78
N GLN A 61 0.35 -19.23 -8.86
CA GLN A 61 0.82 -18.94 -10.21
C GLN A 61 0.94 -17.42 -10.39
N LEU A 62 2.13 -16.87 -10.18
CA LEU A 62 2.39 -15.44 -10.26
C LEU A 62 2.45 -14.96 -11.72
N ILE A 63 1.98 -13.73 -11.95
CA ILE A 63 2.10 -13.01 -13.22
C ILE A 63 3.06 -11.86 -12.97
N GLN A 64 4.10 -11.72 -13.81
CA GLN A 64 5.10 -10.67 -13.68
C GLN A 64 4.50 -9.30 -14.02
N ALA A 65 5.09 -8.23 -13.49
CA ALA A 65 4.68 -6.88 -13.83
C ALA A 65 4.98 -6.58 -15.31
N ASP A 66 4.10 -5.82 -15.95
CA ASP A 66 4.34 -5.21 -17.26
C ASP A 66 4.61 -3.72 -17.08
N HIS A 67 5.86 -3.32 -17.29
CA HIS A 67 6.32 -1.95 -17.10
C HIS A 67 5.85 -0.99 -18.20
N ASN A 68 5.15 -1.47 -19.24
CA ASN A 68 4.54 -0.63 -20.26
C ASN A 68 3.11 -0.18 -19.88
N LEU A 69 2.55 -0.72 -18.79
CA LEU A 69 1.21 -0.38 -18.31
C LEU A 69 1.25 0.69 -17.22
N ASP A 70 0.17 1.46 -17.10
CA ASP A 70 -0.05 2.33 -15.94
C ASP A 70 -0.26 1.51 -14.65
N TRP A 71 -0.21 2.18 -13.49
CA TRP A 71 -0.27 1.53 -12.17
C TRP A 71 -1.45 0.57 -11.99
N ALA A 72 -2.66 1.03 -12.31
CA ALA A 72 -3.88 0.23 -12.17
C ALA A 72 -4.01 -0.82 -13.29
N GLY A 73 -3.59 -0.49 -14.52
CA GLY A 73 -3.51 -1.44 -15.62
C GLY A 73 -2.56 -2.61 -15.33
N ASN A 74 -1.38 -2.33 -14.77
CA ASN A 74 -0.41 -3.32 -14.33
C ASN A 74 -0.95 -4.15 -13.14
N PHE A 75 -1.66 -3.52 -12.20
CA PHE A 75 -2.32 -4.25 -11.12
C PHE A 75 -3.34 -5.26 -11.67
N GLY A 76 -4.24 -4.83 -12.55
CA GLY A 76 -5.20 -5.71 -13.21
C GLY A 76 -4.54 -6.84 -14.01
N HIS A 77 -3.44 -6.54 -14.69
CA HIS A 77 -2.60 -7.55 -15.37
C HIS A 77 -2.07 -8.61 -14.39
N MET A 78 -1.44 -8.19 -13.29
CA MET A 78 -0.85 -9.11 -12.30
C MET A 78 -1.91 -9.93 -11.53
N LEU A 79 -3.15 -9.42 -11.40
CA LEU A 79 -4.29 -10.20 -10.89
C LEU A 79 -4.72 -11.31 -11.86
N GLY A 80 -4.41 -11.17 -13.15
CA GLY A 80 -4.76 -12.11 -14.20
C GLY A 80 -6.03 -11.74 -14.96
N PHE A 81 -6.41 -10.45 -14.99
CA PHE A 81 -7.54 -9.98 -15.78
C PHE A 81 -7.08 -9.55 -17.19
N PRO A 82 -7.45 -10.30 -18.25
CA PRO A 82 -7.05 -9.98 -19.61
C PRO A 82 -7.87 -8.83 -20.21
N ASP A 83 -9.12 -8.67 -19.75
CA ASP A 83 -10.10 -7.77 -20.36
C ASP A 83 -9.78 -6.29 -20.13
N PHE A 84 -9.85 -5.50 -21.21
CA PHE A 84 -9.62 -4.05 -21.15
C PHE A 84 -10.63 -3.35 -20.22
N GLN A 85 -11.90 -3.74 -20.30
CA GLN A 85 -12.97 -3.16 -19.49
C GLN A 85 -12.76 -3.41 -18.00
N MET A 86 -12.17 -4.55 -17.61
CA MET A 86 -11.85 -4.82 -16.21
C MET A 86 -10.74 -3.91 -15.70
N LYS A 87 -9.75 -3.59 -16.55
CA LYS A 87 -8.69 -2.63 -16.21
C LYS A 87 -9.24 -1.19 -16.09
N GLU A 88 -10.17 -0.80 -16.96
CA GLU A 88 -10.90 0.48 -16.82
C GLU A 88 -11.69 0.54 -15.52
N CYS A 89 -12.38 -0.54 -15.16
CA CYS A 89 -13.09 -0.64 -13.88
C CYS A 89 -12.12 -0.48 -12.69
N LEU A 90 -10.96 -1.15 -12.72
CA LEU A 90 -9.95 -1.02 -11.67
C LEU A 90 -9.39 0.42 -11.56
N ARG A 91 -9.11 1.08 -12.69
CA ARG A 91 -8.67 2.49 -12.71
C ARG A 91 -9.69 3.40 -12.00
N ALA A 92 -10.96 3.25 -12.34
CA ALA A 92 -12.04 4.00 -11.69
C ALA A 92 -12.15 3.63 -10.21
N TYR A 93 -12.17 2.34 -9.87
CA TYR A 93 -12.30 1.83 -8.51
C TYR A 93 -11.21 2.38 -7.58
N ILE A 94 -9.95 2.32 -8.01
CA ILE A 94 -8.82 2.84 -7.22
C ILE A 94 -8.94 4.35 -7.05
N SER A 95 -9.34 5.07 -8.11
CA SER A 95 -9.43 6.53 -8.08
C SER A 95 -10.53 7.03 -7.12
N ILE A 96 -11.72 6.42 -7.15
CA ILE A 96 -12.85 6.88 -6.32
C ILE A 96 -12.74 6.46 -4.85
N HIS A 97 -11.97 5.42 -4.54
CA HIS A 97 -11.72 4.96 -3.16
C HIS A 97 -10.38 5.45 -2.60
N ALA A 98 -9.69 6.36 -3.31
CA ALA A 98 -8.35 6.80 -2.92
C ALA A 98 -8.33 7.53 -1.57
N ASP A 99 -9.35 8.32 -1.27
CA ASP A 99 -9.47 9.05 0.00
C ASP A 99 -10.92 9.37 0.35
N HIS A 100 -11.22 9.49 1.64
CA HIS A 100 -12.52 9.94 2.15
C HIS A 100 -12.36 10.58 3.54
N GLU A 101 -11.72 11.76 3.56
CA GLU A 101 -11.38 12.52 4.77
C GLU A 101 -10.48 11.74 5.75
N GLY A 102 -10.24 12.32 6.94
CA GLY A 102 -9.37 11.73 7.97
C GLY A 102 -10.10 11.04 9.13
N GLY A 103 -11.44 11.11 9.20
CA GLY A 103 -12.21 10.60 10.34
C GLY A 103 -12.47 9.09 10.31
N ASN A 104 -12.37 8.46 9.14
CA ASN A 104 -12.54 7.02 9.00
C ASN A 104 -11.38 6.25 9.67
N ILE A 105 -11.65 5.02 10.12
CA ILE A 105 -10.73 4.27 11.00
C ILE A 105 -9.37 4.05 10.33
N SER A 106 -9.32 3.75 9.04
CA SER A 106 -8.05 3.52 8.34
C SER A 106 -7.22 4.79 8.21
N ALA A 107 -7.83 5.89 7.77
CA ALA A 107 -7.12 7.17 7.61
C ALA A 107 -6.63 7.70 8.97
N HIS A 108 -7.51 7.68 9.98
CA HIS A 108 -7.16 8.13 11.32
C HIS A 108 -6.06 7.25 11.94
N SER A 109 -6.11 5.92 11.79
CA SER A 109 -5.05 5.03 12.30
C SER A 109 -3.70 5.32 11.63
N CYS A 110 -3.69 5.54 10.32
CA CYS A 110 -2.49 5.92 9.58
C CYS A 110 -1.89 7.21 10.15
N HIS A 111 -2.74 8.23 10.32
CA HIS A 111 -2.34 9.54 10.85
C HIS A 111 -1.83 9.45 12.29
N LEU A 112 -2.55 8.74 13.16
CA LEU A 112 -2.20 8.61 14.58
C LEU A 112 -0.86 7.90 14.76
N VAL A 113 -0.62 6.79 14.07
CA VAL A 113 0.66 6.07 14.14
C VAL A 113 1.79 6.91 13.54
N GLY A 114 1.54 7.59 12.41
CA GLY A 114 2.49 8.51 11.79
C GLY A 114 2.88 9.69 12.68
N SER A 115 1.97 10.18 13.52
CA SER A 115 2.25 11.29 14.47
C SER A 115 3.31 10.95 15.53
N ALA A 116 3.54 9.65 15.78
CA ALA A 116 4.63 9.16 16.62
C ALA A 116 5.97 9.04 15.87
N LEU A 117 6.06 9.59 14.65
CA LEU A 117 7.19 9.45 13.72
C LEU A 117 7.48 7.98 13.33
N ALA A 118 6.46 7.13 13.29
CA ALA A 118 6.56 5.84 12.62
C ALA A 118 6.70 6.05 11.10
N ASP A 119 7.46 5.23 10.39
CA ASP A 119 7.58 5.36 8.93
C ASP A 119 6.28 4.99 8.18
N PRO A 120 6.14 5.32 6.88
CA PRO A 120 4.93 5.02 6.10
C PRO A 120 4.51 3.54 6.10
N TYR A 121 5.42 2.57 6.20
CA TYR A 121 5.08 1.15 6.17
C TYR A 121 4.37 0.73 7.46
N LEU A 122 4.87 1.17 8.62
CA LEU A 122 4.23 0.92 9.91
C LEU A 122 2.86 1.59 10.00
N SER A 123 2.78 2.86 9.61
CA SER A 123 1.53 3.63 9.62
C SER A 123 0.47 3.01 8.72
N PHE A 124 0.85 2.59 7.50
CA PHE A 124 -0.08 1.96 6.56
C PHE A 124 -0.47 0.53 6.98
N SER A 125 0.41 -0.24 7.63
CA SER A 125 0.06 -1.55 8.21
C SER A 125 -1.02 -1.40 9.31
N ALA A 126 -0.87 -0.42 10.20
CA ALA A 126 -1.88 -0.11 11.21
C ALA A 126 -3.22 0.30 10.57
N ALA A 127 -3.17 1.12 9.52
CA ALA A 127 -4.35 1.49 8.74
C ALA A 127 -5.08 0.27 8.14
N MET A 128 -4.34 -0.71 7.61
CA MET A 128 -4.93 -1.94 7.06
C MET A 128 -5.56 -2.83 8.13
N ASN A 129 -5.05 -2.81 9.36
CA ASN A 129 -5.68 -3.52 10.48
C ASN A 129 -6.99 -2.83 10.89
N GLY A 130 -7.02 -1.50 10.91
CA GLY A 130 -8.25 -0.73 11.11
C GLY A 130 -9.28 -0.96 10.00
N LEU A 131 -8.84 -0.97 8.74
CA LEU A 131 -9.68 -1.27 7.58
C LEU A 131 -10.28 -2.68 7.62
N ALA A 132 -9.56 -3.66 8.19
CA ALA A 132 -10.06 -5.02 8.32
C ALA A 132 -11.20 -5.18 9.35
N GLY A 133 -11.52 -4.13 10.12
CA GLY A 133 -12.62 -4.15 11.08
C GLY A 133 -13.98 -4.31 10.38
N PRO A 134 -14.91 -5.14 10.89
CA PRO A 134 -16.23 -5.36 10.29
C PRO A 134 -17.10 -4.11 10.14
N LEU A 135 -16.80 -3.04 10.89
CA LEU A 135 -17.50 -1.76 10.83
C LEU A 135 -16.86 -0.76 9.86
N HIS A 136 -15.86 -1.18 9.07
CA HIS A 136 -15.17 -0.31 8.13
C HIS A 136 -15.02 -0.91 6.72
N GLY A 137 -14.42 -2.09 6.59
CA GLY A 137 -14.00 -2.62 5.27
C GLY A 137 -14.75 -3.85 4.75
N LEU A 138 -16.00 -4.06 5.17
CA LEU A 138 -16.85 -5.17 4.70
C LEU A 138 -18.07 -4.67 3.92
#